data_AF-W9WTL0-F1
#
_entry.id   AF-W9WTL0-F1
#
_cell.length_a   1.000
_cell.length_b   1.000
_cell.length_c   1.000
_cell.angle_alpha   90.00
_cell.angle_beta   90.00
_cell.angle_gamma   90.00
#
_symmetry.space_group_name_H-M   'P 1'
#
loop_
_entity.id
_entity.type
_entity.pdbx_description
1 polymer ?
#
loop_
_entity_poly.entity_id
_entity_poly.type
_entity_poly.pdbx_seq_one_letter_code
_entity_poly.pdbx_strand_id
1 'polypeptide(L)'
;MKPVICLSVLLAVGIDVTTARPANLHIRRNPGHDMQTRSAVWNSKLGRREVPQEHSHEKFLTTVNQFLKIDNPDNIVDAVFGLLGNAAASAGQGDISNTDCLQQATADRAFTNAKAAGDVDGMTAALIYRALERNTGAVGQASVPCTAIQAENPEIAAISQHQDPASNNAATVNKDIALALAVQIANIGGNPLDALQSGTFAPGTIGDPTAKGNSCDDQNDPVGCIFTQNLLVEDATEDEVNAAVAASATASAGAAAATGTDSAAATECIALPDAAESTTSTSSVAAATTTATTTTTTAAAATTTAAASAATTSTSAAATGSSILDLGSCPDPTIIFADGLDGRNQPAFEPHDLTLFPHGSALNIKVITDFICQQLNDKCKASQQALDACNQGATAAQAQTGQAAADAFNQALGF
;
A
#
# COMPACT_ATOMS: atom_id res chain seq x y z
N MET A 1 -56.55 -50.45 -13.70
CA MET A 1 -56.09 -51.86 -13.62
C MET A 1 -54.98 -51.97 -12.59
N LYS A 2 -54.80 -53.14 -11.98
CA LYS A 2 -53.82 -53.63 -10.96
C LYS A 2 -53.67 -55.16 -11.20
N PRO A 3 -52.84 -55.99 -10.48
CA PRO A 3 -51.80 -55.74 -9.45
C PRO A 3 -50.44 -55.28 -10.06
N VAL A 4 -49.19 -55.68 -9.71
CA VAL A 4 -48.60 -56.74 -8.84
C VAL A 4 -47.26 -56.27 -8.22
N ILE A 5 -46.68 -57.02 -7.28
CA ILE A 5 -45.36 -56.82 -6.62
C ILE A 5 -44.64 -58.18 -6.49
N CYS A 6 -43.33 -58.23 -6.76
CA CYS A 6 -42.36 -59.25 -6.28
C CYS A 6 -41.03 -58.54 -5.96
N LEU A 7 -40.27 -58.72 -4.87
CA LEU A 7 -40.21 -59.71 -3.77
C LEU A 7 -39.31 -60.96 -3.97
N SER A 8 -38.00 -60.76 -3.70
CA SER A 8 -37.13 -61.58 -2.80
C SER A 8 -36.51 -62.95 -3.19
N VAL A 9 -35.16 -62.98 -3.06
CA VAL A 9 -34.31 -63.97 -2.32
C VAL A 9 -33.94 -65.33 -2.98
N LEU A 10 -32.80 -65.91 -2.52
CA LEU A 10 -32.06 -67.16 -2.86
C LEU A 10 -30.85 -66.94 -3.81
N LEU A 11 -29.66 -67.55 -3.68
CA LEU A 11 -28.94 -68.36 -2.65
C LEU A 11 -27.53 -67.72 -2.46
N ALA A 12 -26.75 -67.85 -1.37
CA ALA A 12 -26.50 -68.88 -0.35
C ALA A 12 -25.41 -69.94 -0.68
N VAL A 13 -24.21 -69.68 -0.12
CA VAL A 13 -23.13 -70.63 0.28
C VAL A 13 -22.29 -71.34 -0.81
N GLY A 14 -20.97 -71.11 -0.73
CA GLY A 14 -19.92 -72.05 -1.12
C GLY A 14 -18.74 -71.91 -0.14
N ILE A 15 -18.22 -73.02 0.38
CA ILE A 15 -17.15 -73.05 1.39
C ILE A 15 -16.06 -74.01 0.90
N ASP A 16 -14.79 -73.67 1.06
CA ASP A 16 -13.73 -74.67 1.22
C ASP A 16 -12.60 -74.17 2.14
N VAL A 17 -11.72 -75.08 2.58
CA VAL A 17 -11.15 -75.09 3.93
C VAL A 17 -9.62 -75.36 3.97
N THR A 18 -8.97 -74.94 5.06
CA THR A 18 -7.58 -75.28 5.50
C THR A 18 -6.41 -74.67 4.68
N THR A 19 -5.17 -74.57 5.19
CA THR A 19 -4.47 -75.19 6.35
C THR A 19 -3.62 -74.22 7.23
N ALA A 20 -3.34 -74.68 8.46
CA ALA A 20 -2.08 -74.52 9.23
C ALA A 20 -1.58 -73.15 9.77
N ARG A 21 -1.65 -73.05 11.11
CA ARG A 21 -0.71 -72.38 12.06
C ARG A 21 0.66 -73.14 12.11
N PRO A 22 1.78 -72.66 12.74
CA PRO A 22 1.78 -72.07 14.10
C PRO A 22 2.90 -71.07 14.54
N ALA A 23 2.72 -70.57 15.78
CA ALA A 23 3.72 -70.25 16.82
C ALA A 23 4.81 -69.16 16.66
N ASN A 24 4.56 -68.04 17.36
CA ASN A 24 5.47 -67.31 18.29
C ASN A 24 6.91 -67.84 18.52
N LEU A 25 7.88 -66.90 18.59
CA LEU A 25 8.71 -66.74 19.80
C LEU A 25 9.41 -65.36 19.93
N HIS A 26 9.45 -64.90 21.18
CA HIS A 26 10.01 -63.71 21.85
C HIS A 26 11.21 -62.88 21.33
N ILE A 27 11.03 -61.55 21.49
CA ILE A 27 11.92 -60.55 22.15
C ILE A 27 13.27 -60.17 21.50
N ARG A 28 13.39 -58.87 21.13
CA ARG A 28 14.37 -57.91 21.68
C ARG A 28 14.00 -56.45 21.35
N ARG A 29 14.27 -55.53 22.29
CA ARG A 29 14.36 -54.06 22.07
C ARG A 29 15.85 -53.68 22.02
N ASN A 30 16.27 -52.87 21.06
CA ASN A 30 16.62 -51.45 21.27
C ASN A 30 16.84 -50.73 19.90
N PRO A 31 17.12 -49.41 19.83
CA PRO A 31 16.63 -48.58 18.72
C PRO A 31 17.71 -48.19 17.68
N GLY A 32 17.25 -47.67 16.55
CA GLY A 32 18.11 -46.99 15.58
C GLY A 32 17.37 -46.45 14.35
N HIS A 33 17.24 -45.12 14.29
CA HIS A 33 17.04 -44.27 13.09
C HIS A 33 15.76 -44.38 12.24
N ASP A 34 15.46 -43.20 11.67
CA ASP A 34 14.60 -42.87 10.52
C ASP A 34 13.22 -43.51 10.39
N MET A 35 12.21 -42.74 10.79
CA MET A 35 11.20 -42.27 9.83
C MET A 35 10.71 -40.87 10.25
N GLN A 36 11.03 -39.85 9.45
CA GLN A 36 10.38 -38.54 9.58
C GLN A 36 8.90 -38.67 9.23
N THR A 37 8.02 -38.43 10.20
CA THR A 37 6.58 -38.31 9.96
C THR A 37 6.31 -37.05 9.16
N ARG A 38 6.28 -37.18 7.82
CA ARG A 38 5.77 -36.15 6.93
C ARG A 38 4.28 -35.93 7.22
N SER A 39 3.96 -34.78 7.80
CA SER A 39 2.59 -34.36 8.07
C SER A 39 1.73 -34.38 6.80
N ALA A 40 0.45 -34.68 6.95
CA ALA A 40 -0.46 -34.83 5.81
C ALA A 40 -0.61 -33.51 5.04
N VAL A 41 -0.42 -33.58 3.72
CA VAL A 41 -0.79 -32.50 2.79
C VAL A 41 -2.30 -32.36 2.85
N TRP A 42 -2.79 -31.16 3.21
CA TRP A 42 -4.23 -30.87 3.19
C TRP A 42 -4.72 -30.90 1.73
N ASN A 43 -5.82 -31.61 1.51
CA ASN A 43 -6.30 -31.92 0.17
C ASN A 43 -7.24 -30.82 -0.35
N SER A 44 -6.68 -29.75 -0.91
CA SER A 44 -7.34 -28.49 -1.28
C SER A 44 -8.38 -28.56 -2.43
N LYS A 45 -9.12 -29.66 -2.56
CA LYS A 45 -10.09 -29.88 -3.65
C LYS A 45 -11.52 -30.06 -3.15
N LEU A 46 -12.13 -28.94 -2.76
CA LEU A 46 -13.57 -28.64 -2.87
C LEU A 46 -13.82 -27.19 -2.42
N GLY A 47 -14.29 -26.32 -3.31
CA GLY A 47 -14.93 -25.04 -2.92
C GLY A 47 -14.28 -23.74 -3.38
N ARG A 48 -12.96 -23.69 -3.67
CA ARG A 48 -12.31 -22.42 -4.08
C ARG A 48 -12.77 -21.97 -5.48
N ARG A 49 -13.65 -20.96 -5.49
CA ARG A 49 -13.51 -19.82 -6.41
C ARG A 49 -12.78 -18.74 -5.63
N GLU A 50 -11.46 -18.82 -5.64
CA GLU A 50 -10.65 -17.61 -5.52
C GLU A 50 -11.02 -16.69 -6.71
N VAL A 51 -11.09 -15.39 -6.47
CA VAL A 51 -11.67 -14.39 -7.38
C VAL A 51 -10.71 -13.22 -7.55
N PRO A 52 -10.29 -12.92 -8.79
CA PRO A 52 -8.86 -13.10 -9.08
C PRO A 52 -8.04 -11.82 -8.88
N GLN A 53 -8.09 -11.25 -7.68
CA GLN A 53 -7.28 -10.11 -7.24
C GLN A 53 -6.62 -10.34 -5.87
N GLU A 54 -6.84 -11.50 -5.24
CA GLU A 54 -6.58 -11.73 -3.81
C GLU A 54 -5.11 -11.55 -3.45
N HIS A 55 -4.21 -12.04 -4.31
CA HIS A 55 -2.76 -11.92 -4.22
C HIS A 55 -2.17 -10.90 -5.22
N SER A 56 -2.98 -9.94 -5.70
CA SER A 56 -2.52 -8.89 -6.63
C SER A 56 -1.47 -7.96 -6.02
N HIS A 57 -1.60 -7.67 -4.72
CA HIS A 57 -0.82 -6.69 -3.96
C HIS A 57 -0.02 -7.36 -2.82
N GLU A 58 0.59 -8.51 -3.09
CA GLU A 58 1.10 -9.46 -2.08
C GLU A 58 2.03 -8.86 -1.02
N LYS A 59 2.89 -7.90 -1.39
CA LYS A 59 3.78 -7.23 -0.42
C LYS A 59 3.03 -6.55 0.73
N PHE A 60 1.90 -5.90 0.43
CA PHE A 60 1.07 -5.23 1.43
C PHE A 60 0.23 -6.26 2.19
N LEU A 61 -0.29 -7.26 1.49
CA LEU A 61 -1.04 -8.35 2.10
C LEU A 61 -0.19 -9.09 3.15
N THR A 62 1.05 -9.44 2.81
CA THR A 62 2.02 -10.10 3.70
C THR A 62 2.29 -9.27 4.95
N THR A 63 2.59 -7.98 4.80
CA THR A 63 2.86 -7.07 5.93
C THR A 63 1.64 -6.90 6.83
N VAL A 64 0.45 -6.69 6.27
CA VAL A 64 -0.80 -6.58 7.04
C VAL A 64 -1.12 -7.88 7.76
N ASN A 65 -0.88 -9.03 7.12
CA ASN A 65 -1.08 -10.35 7.71
C ASN A 65 -0.09 -10.64 8.85
N GLN A 66 1.14 -10.15 8.75
CA GLN A 66 2.13 -10.17 9.84
C GLN A 66 1.62 -9.37 11.05
N PHE A 67 1.24 -8.10 10.85
CA PHE A 67 0.79 -7.23 11.94
C PHE A 67 -0.54 -7.67 12.54
N LEU A 68 -1.50 -8.14 11.73
CA LEU A 68 -2.75 -8.75 12.19
C LEU A 68 -2.50 -9.88 13.19
N LYS A 69 -1.46 -10.69 12.99
CA LYS A 69 -1.18 -11.89 13.81
C LYS A 69 -0.39 -11.62 15.10
N ILE A 70 -0.07 -10.36 15.42
CA ILE A 70 0.58 -9.96 16.69
C ILE A 70 -0.42 -9.97 17.84
N ASP A 71 -1.56 -9.29 17.67
CA ASP A 71 -2.73 -9.35 18.55
C ASP A 71 -3.99 -9.38 17.67
N ASN A 72 -4.83 -10.41 17.86
CA ASN A 72 -5.96 -10.73 16.97
C ASN A 72 -7.18 -11.15 17.80
N PRO A 73 -7.79 -10.23 18.57
CA PRO A 73 -8.90 -10.56 19.46
C PRO A 73 -10.15 -11.05 18.72
N ASP A 74 -10.33 -10.61 17.47
CA ASP A 74 -11.45 -10.95 16.59
C ASP A 74 -11.26 -12.27 15.81
N ASN A 75 -10.17 -13.00 16.06
CA ASN A 75 -9.86 -14.30 15.45
C ASN A 75 -9.91 -14.33 13.91
N ILE A 76 -9.58 -13.21 13.24
CA ILE A 76 -9.54 -13.12 11.77
C ILE A 76 -8.48 -14.08 11.25
N VAL A 77 -8.86 -15.00 10.37
CA VAL A 77 -8.02 -16.17 10.03
C VAL A 77 -6.77 -15.78 9.26
N ASP A 78 -6.91 -14.88 8.30
CA ASP A 78 -5.83 -14.36 7.46
C ASP A 78 -6.27 -13.05 6.79
N ALA A 79 -5.32 -12.14 6.51
CA ALA A 79 -5.65 -10.86 5.88
C ALA A 79 -6.27 -11.02 4.48
N VAL A 80 -5.99 -12.11 3.76
CA VAL A 80 -6.52 -12.33 2.39
C VAL A 80 -8.05 -12.32 2.37
N PHE A 81 -8.70 -12.84 3.42
CA PHE A 81 -10.15 -12.89 3.52
C PHE A 81 -10.83 -11.51 3.47
N GLY A 82 -10.13 -10.44 3.88
CA GLY A 82 -10.65 -9.08 3.81
C GLY A 82 -10.70 -8.47 2.40
N LEU A 83 -10.00 -9.03 1.41
CA LEU A 83 -10.05 -8.57 0.01
C LEU A 83 -11.14 -9.27 -0.83
N LEU A 84 -11.83 -10.26 -0.25
CA LEU A 84 -12.71 -11.16 -1.00
C LEU A 84 -14.16 -10.70 -1.08
N GLY A 85 -14.90 -11.30 -2.01
CA GLY A 85 -16.36 -11.21 -2.02
C GLY A 85 -16.95 -11.92 -0.80
N ASN A 86 -18.01 -11.36 -0.21
CA ASN A 86 -18.52 -11.74 1.13
C ASN A 86 -18.75 -13.25 1.33
N ALA A 87 -19.13 -13.98 0.27
CA ALA A 87 -19.33 -15.43 0.31
C ALA A 87 -18.05 -16.24 0.57
N ALA A 88 -16.89 -15.74 0.14
CA ALA A 88 -15.58 -16.35 0.42
C ALA A 88 -14.95 -15.76 1.69
N ALA A 89 -15.04 -14.43 1.86
CA ALA A 89 -14.56 -13.70 3.04
C ALA A 89 -15.12 -14.29 4.37
N SER A 90 -16.38 -14.71 4.38
CA SER A 90 -17.02 -15.29 5.58
C SER A 90 -16.39 -16.59 6.09
N ALA A 91 -15.59 -17.28 5.28
CA ALA A 91 -14.85 -18.46 5.71
C ALA A 91 -13.63 -18.14 6.61
N GLY A 92 -13.18 -16.87 6.64
CA GLY A 92 -12.05 -16.41 7.46
C GLY A 92 -12.32 -15.15 8.28
N GLN A 93 -13.56 -14.69 8.35
CA GLN A 93 -13.94 -13.44 9.04
C GLN A 93 -13.76 -13.46 10.57
N GLY A 94 -13.48 -14.62 11.18
CA GLY A 94 -13.41 -14.74 12.63
C GLY A 94 -14.74 -14.38 13.30
N ASP A 95 -14.66 -13.60 14.37
CA ASP A 95 -15.80 -13.08 15.13
C ASP A 95 -16.39 -11.77 14.55
N ILE A 96 -15.85 -11.26 13.44
CA ILE A 96 -16.35 -10.04 12.78
C ILE A 96 -17.81 -10.24 12.32
N SER A 97 -18.70 -9.44 12.90
CA SER A 97 -20.16 -9.62 12.80
C SER A 97 -20.77 -9.22 11.45
N ASN A 98 -20.05 -8.42 10.65
CA ASN A 98 -20.46 -8.05 9.29
C ASN A 98 -19.27 -8.17 8.33
N THR A 99 -19.41 -9.07 7.34
CA THR A 99 -18.37 -9.34 6.34
C THR A 99 -18.02 -8.12 5.48
N ASP A 100 -18.95 -7.17 5.27
CA ASP A 100 -18.65 -5.89 4.57
C ASP A 100 -17.64 -5.01 5.32
N CYS A 101 -17.42 -5.27 6.61
CA CYS A 101 -16.45 -4.59 7.46
C CYS A 101 -15.13 -5.37 7.65
N LEU A 102 -14.99 -6.57 7.08
CA LEU A 102 -13.81 -7.41 7.35
C LEU A 102 -12.51 -6.75 6.91
N GLN A 103 -12.46 -6.14 5.71
CA GLN A 103 -11.29 -5.38 5.24
C GLN A 103 -10.89 -4.28 6.24
N GLN A 104 -11.88 -3.52 6.73
CA GLN A 104 -11.64 -2.41 7.64
C GLN A 104 -11.13 -2.93 8.99
N ALA A 105 -11.74 -3.98 9.55
CA ALA A 105 -11.29 -4.57 10.81
C ALA A 105 -9.88 -5.17 10.72
N THR A 106 -9.57 -5.88 9.63
CA THR A 106 -8.22 -6.39 9.34
C THR A 106 -7.21 -5.25 9.28
N ALA A 107 -7.51 -4.19 8.53
CA ALA A 107 -6.62 -3.04 8.36
C ALA A 107 -6.42 -2.29 9.69
N ASP A 108 -7.49 -2.05 10.43
CA ASP A 108 -7.49 -1.32 11.71
C ASP A 108 -6.72 -2.07 12.79
N ARG A 109 -6.91 -3.40 12.91
CA ARG A 109 -6.13 -4.22 13.86
C ARG A 109 -4.66 -4.29 13.49
N ALA A 110 -4.33 -4.47 12.20
CA ALA A 110 -2.94 -4.45 11.74
C ALA A 110 -2.27 -3.09 11.97
N PHE A 111 -2.98 -1.99 11.70
CA PHE A 111 -2.51 -0.63 11.96
C PHE A 111 -2.29 -0.37 13.45
N THR A 112 -3.23 -0.76 14.33
CA THR A 112 -3.05 -0.71 15.79
C THR A 112 -1.78 -1.44 16.22
N ASN A 113 -1.53 -2.63 15.70
CA ASN A 113 -0.37 -3.45 16.07
C ASN A 113 0.95 -2.88 15.53
N ALA A 114 0.97 -2.32 14.32
CA ALA A 114 2.14 -1.62 13.76
C ALA A 114 2.45 -0.31 14.53
N LYS A 115 1.40 0.46 14.86
CA LYS A 115 1.48 1.70 15.66
C LYS A 115 1.97 1.45 17.08
N ALA A 116 1.59 0.31 17.68
CA ALA A 116 2.12 -0.15 18.97
C ALA A 116 3.59 -0.60 18.89
N ALA A 117 4.06 -1.08 17.73
CA ALA A 117 5.46 -1.41 17.47
C ALA A 117 6.32 -0.18 17.09
N GLY A 118 5.70 0.92 16.68
CA GLY A 118 6.37 2.10 16.11
C GLY A 118 6.79 1.93 14.65
N ASP A 119 6.17 0.99 13.93
CA ASP A 119 6.54 0.60 12.57
C ASP A 119 5.74 1.39 11.52
N VAL A 120 6.42 2.35 10.87
CA VAL A 120 5.81 3.24 9.87
C VAL A 120 5.48 2.50 8.57
N ASP A 121 6.26 1.50 8.19
CA ASP A 121 6.03 0.71 6.98
C ASP A 121 4.83 -0.24 7.19
N GLY A 122 4.70 -0.82 8.39
CA GLY A 122 3.55 -1.59 8.82
C GLY A 122 2.26 -0.77 8.88
N MET A 123 2.33 0.46 9.42
CA MET A 123 1.20 1.40 9.40
C MET A 123 0.83 1.80 7.96
N THR A 124 1.82 2.12 7.12
CA THR A 124 1.62 2.49 5.71
C THR A 124 0.99 1.35 4.91
N ALA A 125 1.46 0.12 5.07
CA ALA A 125 0.89 -1.06 4.43
C ALA A 125 -0.57 -1.30 4.85
N ALA A 126 -0.93 -1.06 6.12
CA ALA A 126 -2.31 -1.18 6.59
C ALA A 126 -3.23 -0.09 6.02
N LEU A 127 -2.75 1.15 5.88
CA LEU A 127 -3.50 2.22 5.19
C LEU A 127 -3.70 1.88 3.70
N ILE A 128 -2.67 1.42 3.00
CA ILE A 128 -2.76 1.03 1.58
C ILE A 128 -3.74 -0.14 1.41
N TYR A 129 -3.62 -1.20 2.23
CA TYR A 129 -4.55 -2.34 2.25
C TYR A 129 -6.00 -1.91 2.53
N ARG A 130 -6.24 -0.88 3.34
CA ARG A 130 -7.59 -0.33 3.59
C ARG A 130 -8.20 0.31 2.33
N ALA A 131 -7.36 0.89 1.47
CA ALA A 131 -7.75 1.52 0.21
C ALA A 131 -7.92 0.51 -0.94
N LEU A 132 -7.22 -0.64 -0.94
CA LEU A 132 -7.29 -1.64 -2.01
C LEU A 132 -8.73 -2.04 -2.38
N GLU A 133 -8.96 -2.34 -3.66
CA GLU A 133 -10.24 -2.85 -4.15
C GLU A 133 -10.60 -4.17 -3.46
N ARG A 134 -11.79 -4.23 -2.85
CA ARG A 134 -12.36 -5.49 -2.36
C ARG A 134 -13.21 -6.10 -3.46
N ASN A 135 -12.80 -7.27 -3.97
CA ASN A 135 -13.49 -7.96 -5.05
C ASN A 135 -14.98 -8.16 -4.71
N THR A 136 -15.86 -7.75 -5.61
CA THR A 136 -17.32 -7.87 -5.45
C THR A 136 -17.91 -9.11 -6.11
N GLY A 137 -17.14 -9.80 -6.97
CA GLY A 137 -17.56 -11.01 -7.67
C GLY A 137 -18.29 -10.78 -9.00
N ALA A 138 -18.35 -9.54 -9.50
CA ALA A 138 -18.84 -9.21 -10.84
C ALA A 138 -18.20 -7.90 -11.34
N VAL A 139 -17.70 -7.90 -12.58
CA VAL A 139 -17.07 -6.71 -13.18
C VAL A 139 -18.07 -5.55 -13.29
N GLY A 140 -17.67 -4.39 -12.78
CA GLY A 140 -18.46 -3.16 -12.68
C GLY A 140 -19.37 -3.06 -11.45
N GLN A 141 -19.35 -4.05 -10.54
CA GLN A 141 -20.12 -3.98 -9.30
C GLN A 141 -19.36 -3.20 -8.22
N ALA A 142 -19.95 -2.07 -7.79
CA ALA A 142 -19.45 -1.24 -6.69
C ALA A 142 -19.35 -2.01 -5.36
N SER A 143 -18.33 -1.68 -4.56
CA SER A 143 -17.99 -2.35 -3.32
C SER A 143 -18.74 -1.73 -2.14
N VAL A 144 -19.42 -2.57 -1.34
CA VAL A 144 -20.28 -2.10 -0.24
C VAL A 144 -19.41 -1.53 0.90
N PRO A 145 -19.65 -0.27 1.33
CA PRO A 145 -18.87 0.35 2.40
C PRO A 145 -19.20 -0.24 3.77
N CYS A 146 -18.18 -0.40 4.61
CA CYS A 146 -18.40 -0.73 6.01
C CYS A 146 -19.18 0.40 6.71
N THR A 147 -20.29 0.03 7.34
CA THR A 147 -21.17 0.95 8.09
C THR A 147 -21.59 0.39 9.45
N ALA A 148 -21.22 -0.85 9.77
CA ALA A 148 -21.60 -1.56 11.00
C ALA A 148 -20.49 -1.57 12.07
N ILE A 149 -19.25 -1.26 11.70
CA ILE A 149 -18.09 -1.21 12.59
C ILE A 149 -17.40 0.14 12.38
N GLN A 150 -17.14 0.86 13.47
CA GLN A 150 -16.30 2.04 13.48
C GLN A 150 -14.86 1.60 13.76
N ALA A 151 -13.89 2.11 12.99
CA ALA A 151 -12.47 1.85 13.23
C ALA A 151 -11.98 2.54 14.53
N GLU A 152 -11.08 1.87 15.25
CA GLU A 152 -10.35 2.38 16.41
C GLU A 152 -9.42 3.53 16.00
N ASN A 153 -8.77 3.43 14.83
CA ASN A 153 -7.83 4.44 14.33
C ASN A 153 -8.49 5.45 13.39
N PRO A 154 -8.39 6.77 13.66
CA PRO A 154 -8.93 7.80 12.77
C PRO A 154 -8.27 7.80 11.39
N GLU A 155 -7.00 7.37 11.29
CA GLU A 155 -6.28 7.25 10.01
C GLU A 155 -6.92 6.19 9.10
N ILE A 156 -7.38 5.07 9.67
CA ILE A 156 -8.09 3.99 8.94
C ILE A 156 -9.57 4.39 8.69
N ALA A 157 -10.19 5.13 9.63
CA ALA A 157 -11.54 5.65 9.48
C ALA A 157 -11.67 6.70 8.34
N ALA A 158 -10.58 7.40 8.02
CA ALA A 158 -10.53 8.40 6.95
C ALA A 158 -10.47 7.81 5.52
N ILE A 159 -10.34 6.49 5.38
CA ILE A 159 -10.14 5.80 4.10
C ILE A 159 -11.26 4.79 3.87
N SER A 160 -11.91 4.88 2.70
CA SER A 160 -12.78 3.83 2.16
C SER A 160 -12.05 3.02 1.09
N GLN A 161 -12.57 1.84 0.74
CA GLN A 161 -11.94 1.00 -0.28
C GLN A 161 -12.27 1.44 -1.72
N HIS A 162 -11.32 1.23 -2.63
CA HIS A 162 -11.47 1.41 -4.07
C HIS A 162 -12.65 0.59 -4.60
N GLN A 163 -13.25 1.15 -5.64
CA GLN A 163 -14.35 0.57 -6.39
C GLN A 163 -13.80 -0.10 -7.64
N ASP A 164 -14.49 -1.16 -8.10
CA ASP A 164 -14.20 -1.81 -9.38
C ASP A 164 -14.08 -0.74 -10.49
N PRO A 165 -12.98 -0.73 -11.28
CA PRO A 165 -12.68 0.34 -12.23
C PRO A 165 -13.66 0.44 -13.41
N ALA A 166 -14.50 -0.59 -13.65
CA ALA A 166 -15.60 -0.55 -14.60
C ALA A 166 -16.94 -0.07 -13.99
N SER A 167 -16.97 0.25 -12.69
CA SER A 167 -18.17 0.77 -12.01
C SER A 167 -18.36 2.28 -12.23
N ASN A 168 -19.58 2.77 -12.01
CA ASN A 168 -19.93 4.17 -12.28
C ASN A 168 -19.13 5.14 -11.40
N ASN A 169 -18.43 6.08 -12.04
CA ASN A 169 -17.58 7.11 -11.41
C ASN A 169 -16.33 6.56 -10.67
N ALA A 170 -15.94 5.29 -10.88
CA ALA A 170 -14.82 4.66 -10.17
C ALA A 170 -13.53 5.51 -10.18
N ALA A 171 -13.11 5.99 -11.35
CA ALA A 171 -11.88 6.81 -11.51
C ALA A 171 -11.91 8.16 -10.77
N THR A 172 -13.07 8.65 -10.33
CA THR A 172 -13.16 9.82 -9.43
C THR A 172 -13.12 9.37 -7.97
N VAL A 173 -13.90 8.36 -7.61
CA VAL A 173 -13.97 7.83 -6.24
C VAL A 173 -12.63 7.27 -5.77
N ASN A 174 -11.93 6.52 -6.63
CA ASN A 174 -10.63 5.95 -6.32
C ASN A 174 -9.54 7.04 -6.25
N LYS A 175 -9.61 8.07 -7.10
CA LYS A 175 -8.72 9.25 -6.99
C LYS A 175 -8.89 9.95 -5.64
N ASP A 176 -10.13 10.23 -5.24
CA ASP A 176 -10.43 10.86 -3.95
C ASP A 176 -9.93 10.02 -2.77
N ILE A 177 -10.02 8.68 -2.88
CA ILE A 177 -9.47 7.73 -1.90
C ILE A 177 -7.93 7.74 -1.89
N ALA A 178 -7.27 7.66 -3.04
CA ALA A 178 -5.81 7.67 -3.14
C ALA A 178 -5.20 8.98 -2.60
N LEU A 179 -5.87 10.12 -2.81
CA LEU A 179 -5.47 11.41 -2.24
C LEU A 179 -5.72 11.48 -0.72
N ALA A 180 -6.82 10.91 -0.22
CA ALA A 180 -7.07 10.79 1.22
C ALA A 180 -6.05 9.86 1.91
N LEU A 181 -5.72 8.73 1.27
CA LEU A 181 -4.69 7.78 1.68
C LEU A 181 -3.32 8.46 1.79
N ALA A 182 -2.90 9.21 0.76
CA ALA A 182 -1.63 9.94 0.76
C ALA A 182 -1.52 10.93 1.95
N VAL A 183 -2.62 11.61 2.28
CA VAL A 183 -2.68 12.48 3.46
C VAL A 183 -2.52 11.70 4.75
N GLN A 184 -3.08 10.50 4.89
CA GLN A 184 -2.88 9.68 6.10
C GLN A 184 -1.47 9.12 6.20
N ILE A 185 -0.87 8.69 5.08
CA ILE A 185 0.53 8.25 5.04
C ILE A 185 1.47 9.40 5.44
N ALA A 186 1.22 10.63 4.96
CA ALA A 186 1.94 11.82 5.39
C ALA A 186 1.80 12.07 6.91
N ASN A 187 0.60 11.92 7.47
CA ASN A 187 0.32 12.15 8.89
C ASN A 187 1.06 11.19 9.84
N ILE A 188 1.33 9.95 9.40
CA ILE A 188 2.12 8.97 10.17
C ILE A 188 3.63 9.06 9.91
N GLY A 189 4.08 9.96 9.02
CA GLY A 189 5.49 10.14 8.66
C GLY A 189 6.01 9.20 7.56
N GLY A 190 5.13 8.50 6.84
CA GLY A 190 5.49 7.71 5.66
C GLY A 190 5.59 8.56 4.39
N ASN A 191 6.02 7.94 3.28
CA ASN A 191 6.12 8.58 1.97
C ASN A 191 4.73 8.64 1.28
N PRO A 192 4.15 9.83 1.02
CA PRO A 192 2.80 9.93 0.48
C PRO A 192 2.63 9.33 -0.92
N LEU A 193 3.70 9.21 -1.70
CA LEU A 193 3.67 8.63 -3.04
C LEU A 193 3.42 7.11 -3.03
N ASP A 194 3.64 6.42 -1.91
CA ASP A 194 3.28 5.01 -1.79
C ASP A 194 1.75 4.80 -1.84
N ALA A 195 0.94 5.86 -1.68
CA ALA A 195 -0.51 5.82 -1.94
C ALA A 195 -0.85 5.42 -3.38
N LEU A 196 -0.02 5.76 -4.37
CA LEU A 196 -0.23 5.39 -5.78
C LEU A 196 -0.21 3.86 -5.97
N GLN A 197 0.43 3.13 -5.06
CA GLN A 197 0.53 1.67 -5.06
C GLN A 197 -0.73 0.99 -4.47
N SER A 198 -1.80 1.75 -4.19
CA SER A 198 -3.16 1.24 -3.94
C SER A 198 -4.01 1.11 -5.22
N GLY A 199 -3.48 1.55 -6.36
CA GLY A 199 -4.19 1.62 -7.64
C GLY A 199 -4.77 0.28 -8.10
N THR A 200 -5.88 0.32 -8.82
CA THR A 200 -6.52 -0.87 -9.38
C THR A 200 -6.02 -1.19 -10.80
N PHE A 201 -6.61 -2.19 -11.44
CA PHE A 201 -6.35 -2.60 -12.82
C PHE A 201 -7.07 -1.69 -13.83
N ALA A 202 -6.73 -1.83 -15.12
CA ALA A 202 -7.54 -1.22 -16.17
C ALA A 202 -9.00 -1.75 -16.15
N PRO A 203 -10.04 -0.93 -16.44
CA PRO A 203 -11.45 -1.34 -16.41
C PRO A 203 -11.76 -2.62 -17.19
N GLY A 204 -12.42 -3.58 -16.54
CA GLY A 204 -12.85 -4.83 -17.16
C GLY A 204 -14.10 -4.69 -18.04
N THR A 205 -14.47 -5.77 -18.74
CA THR A 205 -15.73 -5.83 -19.50
C THR A 205 -16.90 -6.22 -18.59
N ILE A 206 -17.85 -5.32 -18.38
CA ILE A 206 -19.09 -5.60 -17.63
C ILE A 206 -19.82 -6.80 -18.25
N GLY A 207 -20.18 -7.78 -17.42
CA GLY A 207 -20.81 -9.03 -17.85
C GLY A 207 -19.84 -10.15 -18.23
N ASP A 208 -18.53 -9.99 -18.01
CA ASP A 208 -17.55 -11.07 -18.05
C ASP A 208 -17.98 -12.26 -17.15
N PRO A 209 -18.22 -13.47 -17.70
CA PRO A 209 -18.70 -14.62 -16.94
C PRO A 209 -17.64 -15.23 -16.00
N THR A 210 -16.37 -14.80 -16.11
CA THR A 210 -15.31 -15.16 -15.15
C THR A 210 -15.26 -14.22 -13.96
N ALA A 211 -15.86 -13.02 -14.08
CA ALA A 211 -15.75 -11.90 -13.14
C ALA A 211 -14.29 -11.46 -12.86
N LYS A 212 -13.37 -11.67 -13.82
CA LYS A 212 -11.95 -11.38 -13.64
C LYS A 212 -11.56 -9.99 -14.15
N GLY A 213 -12.15 -9.54 -15.26
CA GLY A 213 -11.66 -8.34 -15.95
C GLY A 213 -10.18 -8.49 -16.33
N ASN A 214 -9.40 -7.43 -16.12
CA ASN A 214 -7.97 -7.39 -16.48
C ASN A 214 -7.02 -7.78 -15.33
N SER A 215 -7.54 -8.35 -14.24
CA SER A 215 -6.77 -8.57 -13.02
C SER A 215 -5.68 -9.65 -13.11
N CYS A 216 -4.92 -9.83 -12.03
CA CYS A 216 -4.01 -10.95 -11.85
C CYS A 216 -4.07 -11.46 -10.40
N ASP A 217 -3.69 -12.72 -10.20
CA ASP A 217 -3.73 -13.41 -8.91
C ASP A 217 -2.63 -14.47 -8.90
N ASP A 218 -1.55 -14.26 -8.13
CA ASP A 218 -0.46 -15.22 -7.99
C ASP A 218 0.19 -15.16 -6.60
N GLN A 219 -0.21 -16.09 -5.72
CA GLN A 219 0.34 -16.29 -4.38
C GLN A 219 1.84 -16.66 -4.37
N ASN A 220 2.46 -16.93 -5.53
CA ASN A 220 3.89 -17.21 -5.65
C ASN A 220 4.72 -15.96 -5.98
N ASP A 221 4.08 -14.81 -6.24
CA ASP A 221 4.73 -13.52 -6.47
C ASP A 221 4.78 -12.72 -5.15
N PRO A 222 5.94 -12.60 -4.48
CA PRO A 222 6.04 -11.95 -3.16
C PRO A 222 5.93 -10.41 -3.23
N VAL A 223 5.96 -9.81 -4.43
CA VAL A 223 5.74 -8.37 -4.61
C VAL A 223 4.26 -8.10 -4.84
N GLY A 224 3.61 -8.99 -5.60
CA GLY A 224 2.24 -8.85 -6.09
C GLY A 224 2.25 -8.64 -7.60
N CYS A 225 1.50 -9.48 -8.30
CA CYS A 225 1.54 -9.56 -9.76
C CYS A 225 1.10 -8.26 -10.48
N ILE A 226 0.39 -7.35 -9.80
CA ILE A 226 -0.01 -6.06 -10.38
C ILE A 226 1.22 -5.18 -10.67
N PHE A 227 2.26 -5.30 -9.84
CA PHE A 227 3.52 -4.60 -9.99
C PHE A 227 4.44 -5.31 -10.99
N THR A 228 4.67 -6.61 -10.83
CA THR A 228 5.65 -7.37 -11.65
C THR A 228 5.23 -7.53 -13.11
N GLN A 229 3.93 -7.51 -13.40
CA GLN A 229 3.38 -7.55 -14.75
C GLN A 229 3.03 -6.14 -15.30
N ASN A 230 3.32 -5.08 -14.54
CA ASN A 230 3.02 -3.68 -14.89
C ASN A 230 1.54 -3.48 -15.27
N LEU A 231 0.63 -3.96 -14.43
CA LEU A 231 -0.83 -3.89 -14.62
C LEU A 231 -1.51 -2.80 -13.76
N LEU A 232 -0.75 -2.18 -12.85
CA LEU A 232 -1.19 -1.08 -12.00
C LEU A 232 -1.64 0.12 -12.85
N VAL A 233 -2.82 0.66 -12.53
CA VAL A 233 -3.27 1.98 -12.99
C VAL A 233 -3.34 2.89 -11.78
N GLU A 234 -2.51 3.94 -11.76
CA GLU A 234 -2.49 4.93 -10.70
C GLU A 234 -3.75 5.82 -10.79
N ASP A 235 -4.55 5.86 -9.73
CA ASP A 235 -5.80 6.65 -9.70
C ASP A 235 -5.56 8.17 -9.57
N ALA A 236 -4.36 8.57 -9.13
CA ALA A 236 -3.90 9.96 -9.02
C ALA A 236 -2.50 10.12 -9.63
N THR A 237 -2.09 11.36 -9.92
CA THR A 237 -0.69 11.67 -10.27
C THR A 237 0.11 12.08 -9.03
N GLU A 238 1.44 12.00 -9.14
CA GLU A 238 2.39 12.55 -8.16
C GLU A 238 2.13 14.03 -7.83
N ASP A 239 1.83 14.86 -8.83
CA ASP A 239 1.46 16.28 -8.63
C ASP A 239 0.16 16.43 -7.81
N GLU A 240 -0.86 15.62 -8.08
CA GLU A 240 -2.13 15.64 -7.34
C GLU A 240 -1.93 15.19 -5.87
N VAL A 241 -1.13 14.14 -5.64
CA VAL A 241 -0.75 13.66 -4.30
C VAL A 241 -0.01 14.74 -3.52
N ASN A 242 1.04 15.31 -4.11
CA ASN A 242 1.84 16.37 -3.48
C ASN A 242 0.98 17.61 -3.16
N ALA A 243 0.04 17.98 -4.04
CA ALA A 243 -0.91 19.06 -3.81
C ALA A 243 -1.90 18.75 -2.65
N ALA A 244 -2.41 17.53 -2.56
CA ALA A 244 -3.34 17.12 -1.49
C ALA A 244 -2.66 17.15 -0.11
N VAL A 245 -1.42 16.69 -0.01
CA VAL A 245 -0.61 16.74 1.23
C VAL A 245 -0.28 18.19 1.63
N ALA A 246 0.08 19.05 0.68
CA ALA A 246 0.30 20.47 0.96
C ALA A 246 -0.99 21.19 1.44
N ALA A 247 -2.16 20.80 0.89
CA ALA A 247 -3.46 21.31 1.31
C ALA A 247 -3.85 20.86 2.74
N SER A 248 -3.61 19.59 3.11
CA SER A 248 -3.92 19.09 4.45
C SER A 248 -3.04 19.72 5.54
N ALA A 249 -1.75 19.95 5.24
CA ALA A 249 -0.82 20.63 6.14
C ALA A 249 -1.24 22.09 6.40
N THR A 250 -1.65 22.81 5.35
CA THR A 250 -2.10 24.21 5.49
C THR A 250 -3.46 24.34 6.18
N ALA A 251 -4.39 23.39 5.97
CA ALA A 251 -5.64 23.30 6.73
C ALA A 251 -5.37 23.07 8.23
N SER A 252 -4.43 22.17 8.57
CA SER A 252 -4.03 21.88 9.94
C SER A 252 -3.39 23.09 10.64
N ALA A 253 -2.55 23.86 9.94
CA ALA A 253 -2.01 25.11 10.44
C ALA A 253 -3.10 26.18 10.69
N GLY A 254 -4.12 26.25 9.84
CA GLY A 254 -5.29 27.12 10.04
C GLY A 254 -6.10 26.74 11.28
N ALA A 255 -6.30 25.44 11.53
CA ALA A 255 -6.98 24.95 12.74
C ALA A 255 -6.20 25.28 14.02
N ALA A 256 -4.87 25.14 14.00
CA ALA A 256 -4.00 25.51 15.13
C ALA A 256 -4.01 27.02 15.42
N ALA A 257 -4.18 27.87 14.40
CA ALA A 257 -4.36 29.30 14.59
C ALA A 257 -5.74 29.65 15.20
N ALA A 258 -6.79 28.89 14.87
CA ALA A 258 -8.14 29.12 15.37
C ALA A 258 -8.31 28.76 16.86
N THR A 259 -7.56 27.79 17.39
CA THR A 259 -7.58 27.42 18.82
C THR A 259 -6.75 28.35 19.72
N GLY A 260 -6.05 29.34 19.14
CA GLY A 260 -5.18 30.26 19.88
C GLY A 260 -5.88 31.37 20.67
N THR A 261 -7.22 31.48 20.62
CA THR A 261 -7.96 32.58 21.26
C THR A 261 -9.29 32.13 21.90
N ASP A 262 -9.24 31.42 23.03
CA ASP A 262 -10.11 31.79 24.16
C ASP A 262 -9.66 31.20 25.51
N SER A 263 -9.41 32.07 26.50
CA SER A 263 -9.37 31.75 27.94
C SER A 263 -9.09 33.02 28.77
N ALA A 264 -10.13 33.81 29.08
CA ALA A 264 -10.50 34.18 30.46
C ALA A 264 -11.49 35.37 30.55
N ALA A 265 -12.78 35.07 30.78
CA ALA A 265 -13.64 35.82 31.71
C ALA A 265 -14.94 35.04 31.97
N ALA A 266 -15.31 34.88 33.24
CA ALA A 266 -16.62 34.34 33.63
C ALA A 266 -17.41 35.40 34.42
N THR A 267 -18.70 35.58 34.10
CA THR A 267 -19.71 36.32 34.89
C THR A 267 -21.12 35.91 34.41
N GLU A 268 -22.12 36.04 35.26
CA GLU A 268 -23.38 35.27 35.23
C GLU A 268 -24.56 35.93 34.47
N CYS A 269 -25.48 35.07 33.98
CA CYS A 269 -26.94 35.24 33.77
C CYS A 269 -27.49 36.49 33.01
N ILE A 270 -28.56 36.41 32.20
CA ILE A 270 -29.95 36.01 32.56
C ILE A 270 -30.79 35.67 31.29
N ALA A 271 -31.64 34.63 31.40
CA ALA A 271 -32.91 34.32 30.69
C ALA A 271 -33.07 34.24 29.14
N LEU A 272 -33.84 33.22 28.74
CA LEU A 272 -34.66 33.08 27.51
C LEU A 272 -36.05 33.76 27.71
N PRO A 273 -36.96 33.94 26.71
CA PRO A 273 -37.08 33.27 25.39
C PRO A 273 -37.16 34.31 24.21
N ASP A 274 -37.68 34.07 22.99
CA ASP A 274 -38.58 33.04 22.43
C ASP A 274 -38.44 32.85 20.89
N ALA A 275 -39.32 32.06 20.29
CA ALA A 275 -39.36 31.58 18.91
C ALA A 275 -39.55 32.62 17.78
N ALA A 276 -39.02 32.29 16.59
CA ALA A 276 -39.80 32.21 15.32
C ALA A 276 -38.97 31.58 14.18
N GLU A 277 -39.66 31.00 13.17
CA GLU A 277 -39.06 30.49 11.92
C GLU A 277 -38.86 31.60 10.85
N SER A 278 -38.01 31.33 9.85
CA SER A 278 -38.44 31.21 8.43
C SER A 278 -37.54 31.88 7.35
N THR A 279 -37.15 31.06 6.37
CA THR A 279 -36.99 31.37 4.91
C THR A 279 -36.05 32.48 4.38
N THR A 280 -34.97 31.99 3.76
CA THR A 280 -34.46 32.35 2.40
C THR A 280 -34.08 33.80 2.01
N SER A 281 -32.78 33.95 1.71
CA SER A 281 -32.23 34.46 0.44
C SER A 281 -32.73 35.80 -0.16
N THR A 282 -31.83 36.79 -0.24
CA THR A 282 -31.05 37.09 -1.48
C THR A 282 -30.03 38.22 -1.24
N SER A 283 -28.93 38.21 -1.97
CA SER A 283 -27.80 39.15 -1.90
C SER A 283 -28.15 40.63 -2.10
N SER A 284 -27.43 41.51 -1.42
CA SER A 284 -27.02 42.80 -2.01
C SER A 284 -25.64 43.23 -1.49
N VAL A 285 -24.94 44.02 -2.31
CA VAL A 285 -23.53 44.40 -2.16
C VAL A 285 -23.31 45.57 -1.20
N ALA A 286 -22.16 45.60 -0.54
CA ALA A 286 -21.53 46.84 -0.07
C ALA A 286 -20.00 46.70 -0.15
N ALA A 287 -19.33 47.58 -0.90
CA ALA A 287 -17.87 47.64 -0.99
C ALA A 287 -17.32 48.67 0.01
N ALA A 288 -16.14 48.39 0.59
CA ALA A 288 -15.44 49.32 1.47
C ALA A 288 -13.97 49.44 1.05
N THR A 289 -13.66 50.46 0.25
CA THR A 289 -12.28 50.85 -0.08
C THR A 289 -11.73 51.77 1.00
N THR A 290 -10.60 51.41 1.61
CA THR A 290 -9.81 52.33 2.45
C THR A 290 -8.32 52.21 2.07
N THR A 291 -7.64 53.35 1.96
CA THR A 291 -6.32 53.44 1.34
C THR A 291 -5.22 53.77 2.35
N ALA A 292 -4.17 52.95 2.35
CA ALA A 292 -2.78 53.20 2.79
C ALA A 292 -2.50 53.76 4.20
N THR A 293 -1.39 53.28 4.78
CA THR A 293 -0.36 54.16 5.36
C THR A 293 1.00 53.47 5.21
N THR A 294 1.99 54.21 4.68
CA THR A 294 3.39 53.80 4.63
C THR A 294 4.15 54.38 5.82
N THR A 295 4.93 53.55 6.52
CA THR A 295 5.91 54.01 7.51
C THR A 295 7.27 53.39 7.24
N THR A 296 8.24 54.23 6.88
CA THR A 296 9.64 53.86 6.66
C THR A 296 10.46 53.96 7.94
N THR A 297 11.27 52.95 8.22
CA THR A 297 12.48 53.05 9.06
C THR A 297 13.67 52.44 8.32
N THR A 298 14.87 52.93 8.61
CA THR A 298 16.01 52.89 7.68
C THR A 298 17.28 52.37 8.37
N ALA A 299 18.26 51.96 7.56
CA ALA A 299 19.67 51.66 7.90
C ALA A 299 19.95 50.26 8.52
N ALA A 300 21.06 49.59 8.19
CA ALA A 300 22.04 49.81 7.10
C ALA A 300 22.94 48.57 6.88
N ALA A 301 23.55 48.52 5.69
CA ALA A 301 24.87 47.93 5.34
C ALA A 301 25.23 46.47 5.76
N ALA A 302 26.03 45.72 5.00
CA ALA A 302 27.02 46.15 4.02
C ALA A 302 27.08 45.28 2.75
N THR A 303 27.69 45.84 1.70
CA THR A 303 27.89 45.21 0.39
C THR A 303 29.37 44.95 0.14
N THR A 304 29.73 43.76 -0.32
CA THR A 304 30.96 43.54 -1.12
C THR A 304 30.66 42.61 -2.29
N THR A 305 30.77 43.14 -3.50
CA THR A 305 30.45 42.47 -4.77
C THR A 305 31.66 41.69 -5.31
N ALA A 306 31.44 40.48 -5.82
CA ALA A 306 32.23 39.90 -6.92
C ALA A 306 31.46 38.76 -7.60
N ALA A 307 30.73 39.06 -8.68
CA ALA A 307 30.22 38.04 -9.60
C ALA A 307 31.23 37.82 -10.72
N ALA A 308 31.40 36.57 -11.17
CA ALA A 308 32.19 36.21 -12.34
C ALA A 308 31.39 35.22 -13.21
N SER A 309 30.58 35.76 -14.14
CA SER A 309 29.82 34.95 -15.08
C SER A 309 30.73 34.35 -16.15
N ALA A 310 30.72 33.03 -16.30
CA ALA A 310 31.35 32.34 -17.43
C ALA A 310 30.45 31.20 -17.92
N ALA A 311 29.67 31.46 -18.97
CA ALA A 311 28.86 30.45 -19.62
C ALA A 311 29.59 29.94 -20.87
N THR A 312 30.11 28.70 -20.80
CA THR A 312 30.53 27.93 -21.97
C THR A 312 30.18 26.45 -21.78
N THR A 313 29.37 25.96 -22.72
CA THR A 313 29.17 24.59 -23.20
C THR A 313 29.82 23.40 -22.47
N SER A 314 28.97 22.41 -22.20
CA SER A 314 29.20 21.01 -21.83
C SER A 314 30.52 20.36 -22.28
N THR A 315 31.17 19.63 -21.36
CA THR A 315 31.53 18.19 -21.51
C THR A 315 31.87 17.62 -20.13
N SER A 316 31.53 16.34 -19.93
CA SER A 316 31.67 15.50 -18.75
C SER A 316 32.82 15.80 -17.76
N ALA A 317 32.44 15.92 -16.49
CA ALA A 317 33.29 15.60 -15.34
C ALA A 317 32.40 14.90 -14.30
N ALA A 318 32.26 13.57 -14.41
CA ALA A 318 31.57 12.79 -13.38
C ALA A 318 32.34 12.94 -12.05
N ALA A 319 31.63 13.25 -10.97
CA ALA A 319 32.23 13.37 -9.66
C ALA A 319 32.73 12.00 -9.22
N THR A 320 34.05 11.77 -9.30
CA THR A 320 34.69 10.58 -8.70
C THR A 320 34.80 10.77 -7.18
N GLY A 321 33.64 10.97 -6.54
CA GLY A 321 33.48 10.85 -5.11
C GLY A 321 33.86 9.45 -4.64
N SER A 322 34.03 9.31 -3.34
CA SER A 322 34.22 8.00 -2.72
C SER A 322 33.45 8.02 -1.42
N SER A 323 32.38 7.24 -1.39
CA SER A 323 31.53 7.16 -0.21
C SER A 323 32.33 6.76 1.04
N ILE A 324 31.92 7.31 2.17
CA ILE A 324 32.38 6.87 3.50
C ILE A 324 31.58 5.67 4.03
N LEU A 325 30.53 5.26 3.31
CA LEU A 325 29.65 4.15 3.65
C LEU A 325 30.25 2.83 3.18
N ASP A 326 30.02 1.75 3.92
CA ASP A 326 30.31 0.40 3.44
C ASP A 326 29.17 -0.05 2.51
N LEU A 327 29.42 0.12 1.20
CA LEU A 327 28.56 -0.27 0.07
C LEU A 327 28.74 -1.75 -0.32
N GLY A 328 29.55 -2.52 0.42
CA GLY A 328 29.86 -3.92 0.12
C GLY A 328 30.61 -4.06 -1.22
N SER A 329 30.19 -5.02 -2.05
CA SER A 329 30.87 -5.34 -3.32
C SER A 329 30.47 -4.45 -4.51
N CYS A 330 29.74 -3.35 -4.30
CA CYS A 330 29.29 -2.45 -5.35
C CYS A 330 29.73 -1.00 -5.04
N PRO A 331 30.91 -0.57 -5.55
CA PRO A 331 31.50 0.71 -5.16
C PRO A 331 30.81 1.94 -5.76
N ASP A 332 29.97 1.77 -6.79
CA ASP A 332 29.32 2.86 -7.52
C ASP A 332 27.81 2.60 -7.70
N PRO A 333 26.99 2.95 -6.71
CA PRO A 333 25.53 2.93 -6.78
C PRO A 333 24.95 4.25 -7.33
N THR A 334 25.72 5.08 -8.05
CA THR A 334 25.22 6.40 -8.46
C THR A 334 24.22 6.34 -9.63
N ILE A 335 23.40 7.39 -9.75
CA ILE A 335 22.42 7.58 -10.82
C ILE A 335 22.88 8.72 -11.74
N ILE A 336 22.74 8.51 -13.05
CA ILE A 336 22.83 9.57 -14.06
C ILE A 336 21.42 10.01 -14.51
N PHE A 337 21.29 11.27 -14.91
CA PHE A 337 20.09 11.80 -15.58
C PHE A 337 20.49 12.48 -16.89
N ALA A 338 20.02 11.98 -18.03
CA ALA A 338 20.42 12.49 -19.34
C ALA A 338 19.41 12.19 -20.46
N ASP A 339 19.49 12.96 -21.54
CA ASP A 339 18.86 12.65 -22.83
C ASP A 339 19.50 11.41 -23.49
N GLY A 340 18.70 10.62 -24.22
CA GLY A 340 19.20 9.56 -25.10
C GLY A 340 19.55 8.23 -24.43
N LEU A 341 19.36 8.09 -23.11
CA LEU A 341 19.55 6.82 -22.38
C LEU A 341 18.53 5.76 -22.90
N ASP A 342 18.99 4.53 -23.14
CA ASP A 342 18.33 3.49 -23.97
C ASP A 342 17.76 3.99 -25.33
N GLY A 343 18.23 5.12 -25.86
CA GLY A 343 17.66 5.75 -27.06
C GLY A 343 16.32 6.47 -26.83
N ARG A 344 15.96 6.78 -25.59
CA ARG A 344 14.78 7.59 -25.24
C ARG A 344 14.91 9.00 -25.83
N ASN A 345 13.78 9.54 -26.30
CA ASN A 345 13.68 10.84 -26.96
C ASN A 345 13.48 12.03 -25.99
N GLN A 346 13.73 11.80 -24.70
CA GLN A 346 13.53 12.72 -23.59
C GLN A 346 14.44 12.28 -22.42
N PRO A 347 14.76 13.16 -21.46
CA PRO A 347 15.62 12.81 -20.33
C PRO A 347 15.07 11.66 -19.49
N ALA A 348 15.96 10.80 -18.99
CA ALA A 348 15.65 9.67 -18.13
C ALA A 348 16.76 9.45 -17.08
N PHE A 349 16.44 8.66 -16.06
CA PHE A 349 17.35 8.21 -15.00
C PHE A 349 17.91 6.83 -15.31
N GLU A 350 19.18 6.56 -14.99
CA GLU A 350 19.82 5.25 -15.21
C GLU A 350 20.93 5.01 -14.17
N PRO A 351 21.22 3.76 -13.73
CA PRO A 351 22.39 3.48 -12.90
C PRO A 351 23.69 3.76 -13.66
N HIS A 352 24.68 4.39 -13.01
CA HIS A 352 25.97 4.70 -13.65
C HIS A 352 26.79 3.43 -13.94
N ASP A 353 26.89 2.50 -12.98
CA ASP A 353 27.51 1.19 -13.19
C ASP A 353 26.46 0.15 -13.62
N LEU A 354 26.14 0.14 -14.92
CA LEU A 354 25.28 -0.88 -15.55
C LEU A 354 25.84 -2.33 -15.48
N THR A 355 27.07 -2.55 -14.99
CA THR A 355 27.64 -3.89 -14.83
C THR A 355 27.30 -4.49 -13.47
N LEU A 356 27.24 -3.66 -12.42
CA LEU A 356 26.83 -4.06 -11.08
C LEU A 356 25.34 -3.77 -10.80
N PHE A 357 24.77 -2.77 -11.46
CA PHE A 357 23.36 -2.40 -11.41
C PHE A 357 22.72 -2.50 -12.81
N PRO A 358 22.55 -3.72 -13.37
CA PRO A 358 22.04 -3.92 -14.73
C PRO A 358 20.52 -3.68 -14.82
N HIS A 359 20.14 -2.41 -14.95
CA HIS A 359 18.77 -1.96 -15.20
C HIS A 359 18.81 -0.84 -16.25
N GLY A 360 17.92 -0.88 -17.23
CA GLY A 360 17.80 0.20 -18.23
C GLY A 360 17.29 1.49 -17.63
N SER A 361 17.23 2.56 -18.41
CA SER A 361 16.74 3.85 -17.91
C SER A 361 15.24 3.80 -17.54
N ALA A 362 14.80 4.74 -16.70
CA ALA A 362 13.40 4.96 -16.35
C ALA A 362 13.08 6.46 -16.32
N LEU A 363 11.81 6.82 -16.53
CA LEU A 363 11.36 8.21 -16.47
C LEU A 363 11.05 8.66 -15.03
N ASN A 364 10.65 7.72 -14.17
CA ASN A 364 10.46 7.94 -12.74
C ASN A 364 11.74 7.51 -12.00
N ILE A 365 12.29 8.42 -11.18
CA ILE A 365 13.49 8.19 -10.36
C ILE A 365 13.35 6.98 -9.42
N LYS A 366 12.14 6.77 -8.84
CA LYS A 366 11.87 5.73 -7.85
C LYS A 366 12.24 4.33 -8.36
N VAL A 367 11.99 4.06 -9.64
CA VAL A 367 12.30 2.77 -10.28
C VAL A 367 13.81 2.45 -10.21
N ILE A 368 14.65 3.48 -10.39
CA ILE A 368 16.11 3.32 -10.34
C ILE A 368 16.60 3.26 -8.89
N THR A 369 16.06 4.08 -7.99
CA THR A 369 16.47 4.10 -6.58
C THR A 369 16.07 2.81 -5.85
N ASP A 370 14.83 2.33 -6.04
CA ASP A 370 14.34 1.08 -5.46
C ASP A 370 15.23 -0.11 -5.89
N PHE A 371 15.56 -0.18 -7.19
CA PHE A 371 16.44 -1.22 -7.73
C PHE A 371 17.86 -1.15 -7.15
N ILE A 372 18.45 0.05 -7.05
CA ILE A 372 19.80 0.22 -6.51
C ILE A 372 19.85 -0.15 -5.01
N CYS A 373 18.88 0.30 -4.19
CA CYS A 373 18.84 -0.04 -2.77
C CYS A 373 18.57 -1.55 -2.55
N GLN A 374 17.72 -2.18 -3.37
CA GLN A 374 17.55 -3.64 -3.36
C GLN A 374 18.85 -4.37 -3.71
N GLN A 375 19.54 -3.98 -4.79
CA GLN A 375 20.82 -4.59 -5.17
C GLN A 375 21.90 -4.43 -4.09
N LEU A 376 21.96 -3.27 -3.43
CA LEU A 376 22.88 -3.03 -2.30
C LEU A 376 22.67 -4.04 -1.16
N ASN A 377 21.42 -4.37 -0.83
CA ASN A 377 21.09 -5.40 0.15
C ASN A 377 21.35 -6.83 -0.38
N ASP A 378 20.79 -7.15 -1.54
CA ASP A 378 20.64 -8.54 -2.01
C ASP A 378 21.91 -9.09 -2.67
N LYS A 379 22.60 -8.27 -3.46
CA LYS A 379 23.79 -8.64 -4.24
C LYS A 379 25.07 -8.12 -3.60
N CYS A 380 25.11 -6.83 -3.28
CA CYS A 380 26.34 -6.16 -2.87
C CYS A 380 26.73 -6.45 -1.42
N LYS A 381 25.75 -6.76 -0.55
CA LYS A 381 25.92 -6.93 0.90
C LYS A 381 26.52 -5.69 1.56
N ALA A 382 25.95 -4.54 1.22
CA ALA A 382 26.21 -3.28 1.88
C ALA A 382 25.82 -3.32 3.37
N SER A 383 26.46 -2.47 4.16
CA SER A 383 26.15 -2.27 5.57
C SER A 383 24.75 -1.69 5.78
N GLN A 384 24.14 -1.92 6.95
CA GLN A 384 22.83 -1.33 7.29
C GLN A 384 22.85 0.20 7.13
N GLN A 385 23.93 0.87 7.56
CA GLN A 385 24.09 2.32 7.41
C GLN A 385 24.05 2.77 5.94
N ALA A 386 24.56 1.96 5.01
CA ALA A 386 24.46 2.24 3.57
C ALA A 386 23.04 2.01 3.03
N LEU A 387 22.31 1.02 3.54
CA LEU A 387 20.89 0.80 3.18
C LEU A 387 20.01 1.92 3.73
N ASP A 388 20.20 2.32 4.98
CA ASP A 388 19.51 3.44 5.61
C ASP A 388 19.75 4.75 4.82
N ALA A 389 21.00 4.99 4.38
CA ALA A 389 21.37 6.13 3.55
C ALA A 389 20.79 6.03 2.13
N CYS A 390 20.73 4.84 1.54
CA CYS A 390 20.11 4.61 0.23
C CYS A 390 18.61 4.90 0.27
N ASN A 391 17.90 4.43 1.29
CA ASN A 391 16.47 4.66 1.48
C ASN A 391 16.18 6.15 1.74
N GLN A 392 16.99 6.83 2.56
CA GLN A 392 16.93 8.29 2.72
C GLN A 392 17.17 9.03 1.40
N GLY A 393 18.16 8.58 0.61
CA GLY A 393 18.43 9.09 -0.73
C GLY A 393 17.26 8.90 -1.69
N ALA A 394 16.63 7.73 -1.69
CA ALA A 394 15.46 7.43 -2.50
C ALA A 394 14.29 8.35 -2.18
N THR A 395 14.03 8.61 -0.89
CA THR A 395 13.01 9.58 -0.44
C THR A 395 13.37 11.01 -0.83
N ALA A 396 14.63 11.43 -0.64
CA ALA A 396 15.11 12.76 -1.01
C ALA A 396 15.06 13.01 -2.53
N ALA A 397 15.31 11.97 -3.32
CA ALA A 397 15.28 12.00 -4.78
C ALA A 397 13.84 12.08 -5.33
N GLN A 398 12.90 11.35 -4.73
CA GLN A 398 11.45 11.50 -5.04
C GLN A 398 10.91 12.89 -4.70
N ALA A 399 11.53 13.63 -3.77
CA ALA A 399 11.17 15.01 -3.47
C ALA A 399 11.76 16.05 -4.47
N GLN A 400 12.31 15.62 -5.60
CA GLN A 400 13.00 16.44 -6.60
C GLN A 400 12.67 15.99 -8.03
N THR A 401 13.00 16.81 -9.04
CA THR A 401 12.79 16.45 -10.46
C THR A 401 14.06 16.60 -11.30
N GLY A 402 14.18 15.74 -12.30
CA GLY A 402 15.33 15.70 -13.22
C GLY A 402 16.67 15.55 -12.50
N GLN A 403 17.69 16.31 -12.92
CA GLN A 403 19.05 16.22 -12.38
C GLN A 403 19.10 16.34 -10.85
N ALA A 404 18.28 17.20 -10.25
CA ALA A 404 18.24 17.39 -8.80
C ALA A 404 17.82 16.12 -8.03
N ALA A 405 17.06 15.22 -8.66
CA ALA A 405 16.69 13.93 -8.07
C ALA A 405 17.87 12.94 -8.08
N ALA A 406 18.61 12.87 -9.18
CA ALA A 406 19.84 12.08 -9.26
C ALA A 406 20.90 12.63 -8.28
N ASP A 407 21.08 13.95 -8.22
CA ASP A 407 22.00 14.62 -7.30
C ASP A 407 21.65 14.34 -5.83
N ALA A 408 20.36 14.39 -5.45
CA ALA A 408 19.90 14.10 -4.10
C ALA A 408 20.17 12.65 -3.67
N PHE A 409 19.96 11.68 -4.58
CA PHE A 409 20.30 10.28 -4.33
C PHE A 409 21.80 10.06 -4.16
N ASN A 410 22.60 10.59 -5.09
CA ASN A 410 24.06 10.47 -5.09
C ASN A 410 24.68 11.10 -3.84
N GLN A 411 24.20 12.29 -3.44
CA GLN A 411 24.65 12.99 -2.24
C GLN A 411 24.35 12.22 -0.96
N ALA A 412 23.18 11.59 -0.83
CA ALA A 412 22.84 10.77 0.34
C ALA A 412 23.76 9.54 0.47
N LEU A 413 24.22 8.99 -0.66
CA LEU A 413 25.22 7.93 -0.72
C LEU A 413 26.68 8.43 -0.65
N GLY A 414 26.91 9.74 -0.58
CA GLY A 414 28.23 10.35 -0.33
C GLY A 414 29.09 10.58 -1.58
N PHE A 415 28.48 10.87 -2.73
CA PHE A 415 29.15 11.18 -4.01
C PHE A 415 28.98 12.66 -4.41
#